data_AF-A0A938UMV5-F1
#
_entry.id   AF-A0A938UMV5-F1
#
_cell.length_a   1.000
_cell.length_b   1.000
_cell.length_c   1.000
_cell.angle_alpha   90.00
_cell.angle_beta   90.00
_cell.angle_gamma   90.00
#
_symmetry.space_group_name_H-M   'P 1'
#
loop_
_entity.id
_entity.type
_entity.pdbx_description
1 polymer ?
#
loop_
_entity_poly.entity_id
_entity_poly.type
_entity_poly.pdbx_seq_one_letter_code
_entity_poly.pdbx_strand_id
1 'polypeptide(L)'
;MHVPSFDLRDPVFEAFGFAFSVQVVTLANVYGIDPERTRAHGEGGAFVVRASGLASAGQQERHPGSCELRVEPAPDGALRIHLRAEAPEPIRCTKLVLRGLATPLEIVESGAAREVREFGEILAYPQRLPLPLVTLRCGGEPIAVRFEDPRVREKRFAVAIERTGERAGQGSLEIIHEEDASRFGREHEAPPCVIARGDAVAGMLEAQLAFVRRVFGLRDWAEREDVPSWARELRLALTLHGMHWTGRTFLDYAGMLGVLRFVAERIDGKHVLAYLPGWEGR
;
A
#
# COMPACT_ATOMS: atom_id res chain seq x y z
N MET A 1 17.74 -2.08 -1.28
CA MET A 1 16.59 -2.99 -1.29
C MET A 1 17.15 -4.38 -1.53
N HIS A 2 17.01 -5.30 -0.57
CA HIS A 2 17.56 -6.65 -0.68
C HIS A 2 16.71 -7.42 -1.68
N VAL A 3 17.24 -7.62 -2.89
CA VAL A 3 16.71 -8.67 -3.77
C VAL A 3 17.09 -9.98 -3.10
N PRO A 4 16.14 -10.84 -2.69
CA PRO A 4 16.52 -12.11 -2.12
C PRO A 4 17.26 -12.89 -3.21
N SER A 5 18.52 -13.21 -2.99
CA SER A 5 19.26 -14.21 -3.78
C SER A 5 18.82 -15.63 -3.43
N PHE A 6 17.65 -15.78 -2.80
CA PHE A 6 17.20 -16.96 -2.10
C PHE A 6 15.72 -17.19 -2.39
N ASP A 7 15.41 -18.40 -2.86
CA ASP A 7 14.05 -18.87 -3.10
C ASP A 7 13.51 -19.54 -1.83
N LEU A 8 12.42 -19.00 -1.28
CA LEU A 8 11.74 -19.56 -0.10
C LEU A 8 10.96 -20.84 -0.42
N ARG A 9 10.83 -21.18 -1.70
CA ARG A 9 10.09 -22.35 -2.20
C ARG A 9 8.65 -22.39 -1.66
N ASP A 10 8.03 -21.22 -1.55
CA ASP A 10 6.66 -21.11 -1.07
C ASP A 10 5.72 -21.88 -2.00
N PRO A 11 4.78 -22.69 -1.46
CA PRO A 11 3.77 -23.30 -2.28
C PRO A 11 2.96 -22.25 -3.06
N VAL A 12 2.56 -22.62 -4.27
CA VAL A 12 1.79 -21.77 -5.17
C VAL A 12 0.42 -22.39 -5.41
N PHE A 13 -0.62 -21.58 -5.27
CA PHE A 13 -2.00 -22.00 -5.48
C PHE A 13 -2.62 -21.21 -6.63
N GLU A 14 -3.11 -21.93 -7.62
CA GLU A 14 -3.76 -21.34 -8.79
C GLU A 14 -5.26 -21.25 -8.53
N ALA A 15 -5.81 -20.04 -8.56
CA ALA A 15 -7.25 -19.80 -8.45
C ALA A 15 -7.66 -18.54 -9.20
N PHE A 16 -8.80 -18.58 -9.89
CA PHE A 16 -9.35 -17.43 -10.62
C PHE A 16 -8.36 -16.75 -11.59
N GLY A 17 -7.45 -17.54 -12.18
CA GLY A 17 -6.43 -17.04 -13.12
C GLY A 17 -5.23 -16.36 -12.46
N PHE A 18 -5.09 -16.41 -11.13
CA PHE A 18 -3.94 -15.91 -10.37
C PHE A 18 -3.20 -17.04 -9.66
N ALA A 19 -1.89 -16.88 -9.55
CA ALA A 19 -1.00 -17.73 -8.79
C ALA A 19 -0.67 -17.06 -7.45
N PHE A 20 -1.16 -17.62 -6.35
CA PHE A 20 -1.00 -17.07 -5.00
C PHE A 20 0.04 -17.85 -4.18
N SER A 21 0.89 -17.12 -3.47
CA SER A 21 1.65 -17.64 -2.32
C SER A 21 1.42 -16.77 -1.10
N VAL A 22 1.70 -17.31 0.08
CA VAL A 22 1.53 -16.59 1.35
C VAL A 22 2.79 -16.73 2.20
N GLN A 23 3.21 -15.62 2.80
CA GLN A 23 4.25 -15.59 3.81
C GLN A 23 3.74 -14.89 5.09
N VAL A 24 4.20 -15.37 6.24
CA VAL A 24 3.97 -14.79 7.56
C VAL A 24 5.29 -14.26 8.08
N VAL A 25 5.38 -12.96 8.33
CA VAL A 25 6.60 -12.30 8.80
C VAL A 25 6.42 -11.94 10.26
N THR A 26 7.23 -12.55 11.12
CA THR A 26 7.27 -12.26 12.55
C THR A 26 8.42 -11.32 12.88
N LEU A 27 8.53 -10.96 14.16
CA LEU A 27 9.71 -10.23 14.65
C LEU A 27 11.00 -11.07 14.65
N ALA A 28 10.89 -12.39 14.53
CA ALA A 28 12.02 -13.31 14.59
C ALA A 28 12.35 -13.96 13.24
N ASN A 29 11.36 -14.16 12.38
CA ASN A 29 11.53 -14.98 11.18
C ASN A 29 10.56 -14.62 10.04
N VAL A 30 10.81 -15.18 8.86
CA VAL A 30 9.89 -15.22 7.74
C VAL A 30 9.51 -16.67 7.49
N TYR A 31 8.22 -16.94 7.53
CA TYR A 31 7.66 -18.25 7.28
C TYR A 31 6.91 -18.29 5.95
N GLY A 32 7.17 -19.31 5.15
CA GLY A 32 6.21 -19.82 4.18
C GLY A 32 5.20 -20.74 4.89
N ILE A 33 4.21 -21.21 4.15
CA ILE A 33 3.30 -22.25 4.63
C ILE A 33 3.91 -23.64 4.40
N ASP A 34 3.59 -24.60 5.26
CA ASP A 34 4.03 -25.99 5.13
C ASP A 34 3.14 -26.76 4.13
N PRO A 35 3.65 -27.17 2.94
CA PRO A 35 2.85 -27.87 1.94
C PRO A 35 2.28 -29.20 2.43
N GLU A 36 2.97 -29.91 3.32
CA GLU A 36 2.52 -31.22 3.82
C GLU A 36 1.31 -31.10 4.75
N ARG A 37 1.13 -29.92 5.36
CA ARG A 37 0.06 -29.61 6.30
C ARG A 37 -0.93 -28.59 5.75
N THR A 38 -0.99 -28.45 4.43
CA THR A 38 -1.86 -27.50 3.73
C THR A 38 -2.88 -28.22 2.86
N ARG A 39 -4.11 -27.67 2.83
CA ARG A 39 -5.17 -28.09 1.91
C ARG A 39 -5.74 -26.88 1.19
N ALA A 40 -5.84 -26.98 -0.13
CA ALA A 40 -6.50 -26.01 -0.98
C ALA A 40 -7.75 -26.64 -1.61
N HIS A 41 -8.88 -25.95 -1.57
CA HIS A 41 -10.16 -26.46 -2.08
C HIS A 41 -11.13 -25.33 -2.42
N GLY A 42 -12.14 -25.64 -3.23
CA GLY A 42 -13.29 -24.77 -3.44
C GLY A 42 -14.32 -24.95 -2.31
N GLU A 43 -14.87 -23.85 -1.81
CA GLU A 43 -15.90 -23.84 -0.77
C GLU A 43 -16.91 -22.72 -1.03
N GLY A 44 -18.15 -23.08 -1.43
CA GLY A 44 -19.23 -22.10 -1.62
C GLY A 44 -18.94 -21.04 -2.68
N GLY A 45 -18.26 -21.39 -3.77
CA GLY A 45 -17.85 -20.45 -4.83
C GLY A 45 -16.58 -19.66 -4.51
N ALA A 46 -16.02 -19.81 -3.30
CA ALA A 46 -14.72 -19.29 -2.93
C ALA A 46 -13.61 -20.33 -3.13
N PHE A 47 -12.37 -19.87 -3.23
CA PHE A 47 -11.18 -20.70 -3.10
C PHE A 47 -10.56 -20.50 -1.72
N VAL A 48 -10.26 -21.60 -1.02
CA VAL A 48 -9.78 -21.59 0.35
C VAL A 48 -8.52 -22.43 0.48
N VAL A 49 -7.48 -21.85 1.06
CA VAL A 49 -6.26 -22.54 1.49
C VAL A 49 -6.21 -22.50 3.01
N ARG A 50 -6.15 -23.67 3.64
CA ARG A 50 -5.95 -23.83 5.08
C ARG A 50 -4.66 -24.59 5.33
N ALA A 51 -3.73 -23.96 6.03
CA ALA A 51 -2.48 -24.54 6.49
C ALA A 51 -2.50 -24.66 8.02
N SER A 52 -2.08 -25.81 8.53
CA SER A 52 -1.93 -26.06 9.98
C SER A 52 -0.45 -26.13 10.41
N GLY A 53 0.45 -25.68 9.55
CA GLY A 53 1.89 -25.63 9.79
C GLY A 53 2.53 -24.54 8.95
N LEU A 54 3.66 -24.05 9.44
CA LEU A 54 4.51 -23.07 8.79
C LEU A 54 5.87 -23.71 8.47
N ALA A 55 6.63 -23.10 7.57
CA ALA A 55 7.96 -23.58 7.20
C ALA A 55 8.93 -22.42 6.97
N SER A 56 10.22 -22.64 7.26
CA SER A 56 11.29 -21.65 7.03
C SER A 56 12.48 -22.29 6.29
N ALA A 57 13.51 -21.47 6.04
CA ALA A 57 14.75 -21.90 5.40
C ALA A 57 14.54 -22.62 4.04
N GLY A 58 13.62 -22.12 3.22
CA GLY A 58 13.33 -22.73 1.91
C GLY A 58 12.62 -24.08 2.01
N GLN A 59 11.64 -24.18 2.92
CA GLN A 59 10.87 -25.41 3.20
C GLN A 59 11.70 -26.54 3.84
N GLN A 60 12.78 -26.23 4.56
CA GLN A 60 13.61 -27.25 5.24
C GLN A 60 13.23 -27.47 6.70
N GLU A 61 12.73 -26.43 7.36
CA GLU A 61 12.35 -26.49 8.77
C GLU A 61 10.84 -26.32 8.91
N ARG A 62 10.22 -27.11 9.80
CA ARG A 62 8.79 -27.09 10.07
C ARG A 62 8.50 -26.44 11.41
N HIS A 63 7.47 -25.61 11.44
CA HIS A 63 7.11 -24.78 12.59
C HIS A 63 5.61 -24.89 12.89
N PRO A 64 5.19 -24.78 14.17
CA PRO A 64 3.78 -24.65 14.50
C PRO A 64 3.25 -23.29 14.03
N GLY A 65 1.94 -23.22 13.81
CA GLY A 65 1.26 -22.04 13.32
C GLY A 65 0.15 -22.42 12.35
N SER A 66 -0.62 -21.44 11.91
CA SER A 66 -1.69 -21.65 10.94
C SER A 66 -1.78 -20.48 9.97
N CYS A 67 -2.35 -20.75 8.80
CA CYS A 67 -2.65 -19.72 7.82
C CYS A 67 -3.93 -20.08 7.08
N GLU A 68 -4.82 -19.12 6.93
CA GLU A 68 -6.00 -19.23 6.09
C GLU A 68 -6.02 -18.11 5.05
N LEU A 69 -6.03 -18.50 3.78
CA LEU A 69 -6.28 -17.62 2.64
C LEU A 69 -7.65 -17.97 2.07
N ARG A 70 -8.53 -16.99 1.94
CA ARG A 70 -9.83 -17.14 1.30
C ARG A 70 -9.97 -16.10 0.19
N VAL A 71 -10.29 -16.57 -1.01
CA VAL A 71 -10.43 -15.77 -2.23
C VAL A 71 -11.86 -15.91 -2.74
N GLU A 72 -12.58 -14.81 -2.81
CA GLU A 72 -13.99 -14.76 -3.20
C GLU A 72 -14.16 -13.90 -4.44
N PRO A 73 -14.82 -14.39 -5.51
CA PRO A 73 -15.17 -13.54 -6.65
C PRO A 73 -16.26 -12.54 -6.24
N ALA A 74 -16.07 -11.28 -6.61
CA ALA A 74 -17.06 -10.22 -6.47
C ALA A 74 -17.89 -10.09 -7.77
N PRO A 75 -19.13 -9.57 -7.70
CA PRO A 75 -20.00 -9.44 -8.88
C PRO A 75 -19.44 -8.56 -10.00
N ASP A 76 -18.50 -7.66 -9.68
CA ASP A 76 -17.81 -6.76 -10.62
C ASP A 76 -16.59 -7.42 -11.28
N GLY A 77 -16.34 -8.70 -11.03
CA GLY A 77 -15.20 -9.45 -11.57
C GLY A 77 -13.89 -9.28 -10.80
N ALA A 78 -13.87 -8.45 -9.74
CA ALA A 78 -12.74 -8.40 -8.83
C ALA A 78 -12.72 -9.61 -7.89
N LEU A 79 -11.59 -9.84 -7.23
CA LEU A 79 -11.42 -10.87 -6.20
C LEU A 79 -11.27 -10.17 -4.86
N ARG A 80 -12.08 -10.56 -3.88
CA ARG A 80 -11.94 -10.16 -2.49
C ARG A 80 -11.17 -11.24 -1.73
N ILE A 81 -10.14 -10.84 -1.01
CA ILE A 81 -9.21 -11.74 -0.34
C ILE A 81 -9.17 -11.44 1.14
N HIS A 82 -9.25 -12.51 1.92
CA HIS A 82 -9.11 -12.52 3.36
C HIS A 82 -7.91 -13.39 3.72
N LEU A 83 -7.05 -12.87 4.60
CA LEU A 83 -5.84 -13.54 5.03
C LEU A 83 -5.70 -13.44 6.55
N ARG A 84 -5.63 -14.60 7.21
CA ARG A 84 -5.35 -14.72 8.65
C ARG A 84 -4.18 -15.67 8.87
N ALA A 85 -3.36 -15.36 9.86
CA ALA A 85 -2.24 -16.20 10.26
C ALA A 85 -2.09 -16.26 11.78
N GLU A 86 -1.49 -17.36 12.22
CA GLU A 86 -1.01 -17.57 13.58
C GLU A 86 0.43 -18.08 13.53
N ALA A 87 1.31 -17.55 14.37
CA ALA A 87 2.73 -17.93 14.43
C ALA A 87 3.25 -17.99 15.88
N PRO A 88 4.38 -18.66 16.14
CA PRO A 88 4.94 -18.80 17.48
C PRO A 88 5.40 -17.45 18.07
N GLU A 89 5.91 -16.56 17.23
CA GLU A 89 6.35 -15.22 17.59
C GLU A 89 5.33 -14.15 17.15
N PRO A 90 5.39 -12.94 17.73
CA PRO A 90 4.54 -11.84 17.28
C PRO A 90 4.71 -11.56 15.79
N ILE A 91 3.58 -11.55 15.08
CA ILE A 91 3.47 -11.29 13.65
C ILE A 91 3.56 -9.78 13.43
N ARG A 92 4.51 -9.39 12.58
CA ARG A 92 4.69 -8.03 12.11
C ARG A 92 3.80 -7.75 10.90
N CYS A 93 3.80 -8.66 9.94
CA CYS A 93 3.00 -8.53 8.72
C CYS A 93 2.68 -9.88 8.09
N THR A 94 1.63 -9.89 7.29
CA THR A 94 1.36 -10.97 6.33
C THR A 94 1.59 -10.46 4.92
N LYS A 95 2.10 -11.34 4.07
CA LYS A 95 2.37 -11.07 2.66
C LYS A 95 1.61 -12.06 1.79
N LEU A 96 0.71 -11.56 0.96
CA LEU A 96 0.17 -12.28 -0.18
C LEU A 96 1.06 -11.99 -1.38
N VAL A 97 1.49 -12.99 -2.13
CA VAL A 97 2.32 -12.81 -3.33
C VAL A 97 1.55 -13.29 -4.54
N LEU A 98 1.33 -12.38 -5.50
CA LEU A 98 0.94 -12.77 -6.85
C LEU A 98 2.21 -13.13 -7.61
N ARG A 99 2.29 -14.36 -8.10
CA ARG A 99 3.43 -14.88 -8.84
C ARG A 99 3.10 -15.05 -10.32
N GLY A 100 4.14 -15.18 -11.12
CA GLY A 100 3.99 -15.50 -12.55
C GLY A 100 3.31 -14.40 -13.37
N LEU A 101 3.46 -13.15 -12.97
CA LEU A 101 2.93 -12.02 -13.73
C LEU A 101 3.73 -11.86 -15.03
N ALA A 102 3.02 -11.59 -16.13
CA ALA A 102 3.66 -11.35 -17.42
C ALA A 102 4.54 -10.08 -17.37
N THR A 103 5.66 -10.13 -18.07
CA THR A 103 6.60 -9.00 -18.21
C THR A 103 6.42 -8.33 -19.59
N PRO A 104 6.76 -7.04 -19.76
CA PRO A 104 7.31 -6.11 -18.76
C PRO A 104 6.29 -5.75 -17.65
N LEU A 105 6.80 -5.32 -16.50
CA LEU A 105 6.00 -4.79 -15.40
C LEU A 105 6.07 -3.26 -15.43
N GLU A 106 4.92 -2.60 -15.40
CA GLU A 106 4.82 -1.15 -15.31
C GLU A 106 3.92 -0.74 -14.14
N ILE A 107 4.31 0.31 -13.43
CA ILE A 107 3.48 0.95 -12.41
C ILE A 107 2.72 2.10 -13.07
N VAL A 108 1.40 2.15 -12.86
CA VAL A 108 0.53 3.20 -13.38
C VAL A 108 0.17 4.18 -12.26
N GLU A 109 0.64 5.42 -12.37
CA GLU A 109 0.42 6.50 -11.42
C GLU A 109 -0.07 7.75 -12.17
N SER A 110 -1.21 8.32 -11.76
CA SER A 110 -1.78 9.56 -12.34
C SER A 110 -1.93 9.53 -13.87
N GLY A 111 -2.28 8.37 -14.44
CA GLY A 111 -2.45 8.18 -15.88
C GLY A 111 -1.16 7.92 -16.67
N ALA A 112 0.01 8.01 -16.03
CA ALA A 112 1.29 7.67 -16.64
C ALA A 112 1.74 6.26 -16.21
N ALA A 113 2.25 5.48 -17.16
CA ALA A 113 2.91 4.21 -16.87
C ALA A 113 4.43 4.41 -16.84
N ARG A 114 5.09 3.74 -15.89
CA ARG A 114 6.56 3.68 -15.82
C ARG A 114 7.00 2.24 -15.61
N GLU A 115 8.05 1.82 -16.29
CA GLU A 115 8.62 0.49 -16.12
C GLU A 115 9.18 0.29 -14.70
N VAL A 116 9.03 -0.92 -14.17
CA VAL A 116 9.64 -1.35 -12.92
C VAL A 116 11.15 -1.54 -13.14
N ARG A 117 11.94 -0.96 -12.25
CA ARG A 117 13.41 -0.98 -12.35
C ARG A 117 13.97 -2.38 -12.08
N GLU A 118 15.21 -2.60 -12.51
CA GLU A 118 15.93 -3.88 -12.39
C GLU A 118 15.86 -4.52 -11.00
N PHE A 119 15.95 -3.71 -9.93
CA PHE A 119 15.93 -4.17 -8.54
C PHE A 119 14.53 -4.19 -7.89
N GLY A 120 13.49 -4.00 -8.69
CA GLY A 120 12.12 -3.86 -8.23
C GLY A 120 11.83 -2.48 -7.63
N GLU A 121 10.57 -2.32 -7.20
CA GLU A 121 10.03 -1.09 -6.64
C GLU A 121 9.17 -1.43 -5.41
N ILE A 122 9.26 -0.61 -4.37
CA ILE A 122 8.37 -0.69 -3.21
C ILE A 122 7.55 0.60 -3.14
N LEU A 123 6.24 0.43 -3.11
CA LEU A 123 5.27 1.49 -2.88
C LEU A 123 4.66 1.28 -1.50
N ALA A 124 4.53 2.34 -0.71
CA ALA A 124 4.03 2.26 0.65
C ALA A 124 2.95 3.31 0.91
N TYR A 125 1.83 2.89 1.49
CA TYR A 125 0.83 3.77 2.09
C TYR A 125 1.09 3.82 3.62
N PRO A 126 1.02 5.00 4.28
CA PRO A 126 0.63 6.31 3.74
C PRO A 126 1.82 7.20 3.27
N GLN A 127 3.01 6.64 3.07
CA GLN A 127 4.20 7.45 2.74
C GLN A 127 4.23 7.95 1.29
N ARG A 128 4.32 7.02 0.33
CA ARG A 128 4.45 7.31 -1.11
C ARG A 128 3.11 7.26 -1.83
N LEU A 129 2.20 6.42 -1.35
CA LEU A 129 0.87 6.26 -1.91
C LEU A 129 -0.16 7.07 -1.10
N PRO A 130 -1.01 7.89 -1.74
CA PRO A 130 -2.06 8.65 -1.06
C PRO A 130 -3.25 7.77 -0.64
N LEU A 131 -3.43 6.63 -1.30
CA LEU A 131 -4.45 5.63 -1.02
C LEU A 131 -3.76 4.26 -1.00
N PRO A 132 -4.26 3.26 -0.24
CA PRO A 132 -3.71 1.92 -0.27
C PRO A 132 -4.20 1.17 -1.52
N LEU A 133 -3.88 1.70 -2.71
CA LEU A 133 -4.25 1.24 -4.04
C LEU A 133 -3.02 1.34 -4.94
N VAL A 134 -2.73 0.27 -5.68
CA VAL A 134 -1.73 0.25 -6.76
C VAL A 134 -2.38 -0.26 -8.04
N THR A 135 -1.95 0.30 -9.18
CA THR A 135 -2.29 -0.21 -10.51
C THR A 135 -1.02 -0.52 -11.26
N LEU A 136 -0.98 -1.68 -11.89
CA LEU A 136 0.13 -2.18 -12.69
C LEU A 136 -0.36 -2.51 -14.11
N ARG A 137 0.57 -2.54 -15.05
CA ARG A 137 0.43 -3.30 -16.30
C ARG A 137 1.45 -4.44 -16.28
N CYS A 138 0.99 -5.66 -16.54
CA CYS A 138 1.79 -6.87 -16.57
C CYS A 138 1.69 -7.46 -17.97
N GLY A 139 2.73 -7.34 -18.78
CA GLY A 139 2.68 -7.74 -20.19
C GLY A 139 1.60 -6.99 -20.99
N GLY A 140 1.29 -5.75 -20.58
CA GLY A 140 0.21 -4.93 -21.14
C GLY A 140 -1.16 -5.11 -20.48
N GLU A 141 -1.39 -6.16 -19.71
CA GLU A 141 -2.66 -6.40 -19.03
C GLU A 141 -2.75 -5.60 -17.71
N PRO A 142 -3.83 -4.83 -17.47
CA PRO A 142 -3.95 -4.06 -16.24
C PRO A 142 -4.30 -4.97 -15.05
N ILE A 143 -3.65 -4.72 -13.92
CA ILE A 143 -3.95 -5.32 -12.62
C ILE A 143 -4.03 -4.21 -11.58
N ALA A 144 -4.99 -4.24 -10.67
CA ALA A 144 -5.08 -3.31 -9.56
C ALA A 144 -5.31 -4.04 -8.24
N VAL A 145 -4.71 -3.52 -7.18
CA VAL A 145 -4.87 -4.05 -5.81
C VAL A 145 -5.15 -2.91 -4.85
N ARG A 146 -6.19 -3.04 -4.03
CA ARG A 146 -6.50 -2.09 -2.95
C ARG A 146 -6.78 -2.79 -1.63
N PHE A 147 -6.54 -2.09 -0.52
CA PHE A 147 -6.97 -2.54 0.81
C PHE A 147 -8.21 -1.80 1.30
N GLU A 148 -9.12 -2.55 1.90
CA GLU A 148 -10.30 -2.05 2.62
C GLU A 148 -10.03 -2.03 4.12
N ASP A 149 -9.03 -1.25 4.52
CA ASP A 149 -8.68 -1.09 5.93
C ASP A 149 -9.38 0.14 6.52
N PRO A 150 -10.22 -0.01 7.57
CA PRO A 150 -10.83 1.13 8.24
C PRO A 150 -9.83 1.97 9.07
N ARG A 151 -8.54 1.58 9.10
CA ARG A 151 -7.47 2.23 9.86
C ARG A 151 -6.32 2.66 8.96
N VAL A 152 -5.60 3.71 9.39
CA VAL A 152 -4.36 4.16 8.75
C VAL A 152 -3.18 3.32 9.27
N ARG A 153 -3.11 2.08 8.79
CA ARG A 153 -1.95 1.18 8.97
C ARG A 153 -1.08 1.14 7.72
N GLU A 154 0.13 0.62 7.83
CA GLU A 154 1.05 0.55 6.70
C GLU A 154 0.66 -0.58 5.74
N LYS A 155 0.69 -0.27 4.44
CA LYS A 155 0.51 -1.26 3.35
C LYS A 155 1.64 -1.06 2.36
N ARG A 156 2.29 -2.16 1.98
CA ARG A 156 3.38 -2.15 1.02
C ARG A 156 3.04 -3.02 -0.17
N PHE A 157 3.44 -2.53 -1.34
CA PHE A 157 3.37 -3.25 -2.60
C PHE A 157 4.78 -3.34 -3.14
N ALA A 158 5.36 -4.54 -3.17
CA ALA A 158 6.67 -4.76 -3.76
C ALA A 158 6.49 -5.42 -5.13
N VAL A 159 6.97 -4.75 -6.17
CA VAL A 159 6.86 -5.20 -7.56
C VAL A 159 8.27 -5.52 -8.04
N ALA A 160 8.50 -6.74 -8.48
CA ALA A 160 9.83 -7.17 -8.91
C ALA A 160 9.76 -8.33 -9.91
N ILE A 161 10.85 -8.52 -10.64
CA ILE A 161 11.10 -9.73 -11.42
C ILE A 161 11.75 -10.77 -10.50
N GLU A 162 11.19 -11.98 -10.44
CA GLU A 162 11.79 -13.09 -9.71
C GLU A 162 13.14 -13.44 -10.36
N ARG A 163 14.21 -13.50 -9.55
CA ARG A 163 15.58 -13.75 -10.06
C ARG A 163 16.06 -15.19 -9.88
N THR A 164 15.39 -15.96 -9.03
CA THR A 164 15.76 -17.32 -8.64
C THR A 164 14.53 -18.21 -8.59
N GLY A 165 14.75 -19.53 -8.58
CA GLY A 165 13.66 -20.51 -8.52
C GLY A 165 13.03 -20.78 -9.89
N GLU A 166 11.97 -21.57 -9.89
CA GLU A 166 11.29 -22.04 -11.11
C GLU A 166 10.60 -20.92 -11.90
N ARG A 167 10.30 -19.79 -11.23
CA ARG A 167 9.64 -18.63 -11.82
C ARG A 167 10.61 -17.49 -12.18
N ALA A 168 11.91 -17.76 -12.18
CA ALA A 168 12.91 -16.78 -12.57
C ALA A 168 12.59 -16.14 -13.95
N GLY A 169 12.67 -14.82 -14.02
CA GLY A 169 12.29 -14.02 -15.20
C GLY A 169 10.82 -13.62 -15.26
N GLN A 170 9.96 -14.16 -14.39
CA GLN A 170 8.55 -13.77 -14.29
C GLN A 170 8.36 -12.64 -13.28
N GLY A 171 7.30 -11.87 -13.46
CA GLY A 171 6.94 -10.81 -12.52
C GLY A 171 6.27 -11.33 -11.24
N SER A 172 6.43 -10.57 -10.17
CA SER A 172 5.79 -10.79 -8.89
C SER A 172 5.26 -9.47 -8.30
N LEU A 173 4.15 -9.57 -7.58
CA LEU A 173 3.61 -8.50 -6.76
C LEU A 173 3.40 -9.03 -5.34
N GLU A 174 4.19 -8.54 -4.40
CA GLU A 174 3.97 -8.74 -2.97
C GLU A 174 2.98 -7.69 -2.45
N ILE A 175 1.92 -8.16 -1.80
CA ILE A 175 0.84 -7.37 -1.20
C ILE A 175 0.95 -7.57 0.31
N ILE A 176 1.48 -6.56 0.99
CA ILE A 176 1.92 -6.66 2.38
C ILE A 176 1.04 -5.75 3.24
N HIS A 177 0.45 -6.32 4.27
CA HIS A 177 -0.20 -5.56 5.33
C HIS A 177 0.65 -5.63 6.61
N GLU A 178 1.12 -4.48 7.10
CA GLU A 178 1.84 -4.41 8.37
C GLU A 178 0.89 -4.01 9.50
N GLU A 179 0.96 -4.73 10.62
CA GLU A 179 0.21 -4.38 11.81
C GLU A 179 0.80 -3.13 12.49
N ASP A 180 -0.04 -2.44 13.26
CA ASP A 180 0.42 -1.43 14.20
C ASP A 180 1.51 -2.02 15.12
N ALA A 181 2.67 -1.37 15.19
CA ALA A 181 3.81 -1.85 15.97
C ALA A 181 3.51 -1.99 17.47
N SER A 182 2.51 -1.27 17.98
CA SER A 182 2.03 -1.40 19.36
C SER A 182 1.10 -2.60 19.58
N ARG A 183 0.73 -3.32 18.51
CA ARG A 183 -0.30 -4.38 18.51
C ARG A 183 0.20 -5.72 17.95
N PHE A 184 1.51 -5.90 17.76
CA PHE A 184 2.03 -7.19 17.32
C PHE A 184 1.61 -8.31 18.30
N GLY A 185 1.01 -9.35 17.74
CA GLY A 185 0.50 -10.50 18.48
C GLY A 185 0.80 -11.77 17.70
N ARG A 186 0.57 -12.93 18.32
CA ARG A 186 0.76 -14.24 17.66
C ARG A 186 -0.28 -14.54 16.61
N GLU A 187 -1.38 -13.81 16.61
CA GLU A 187 -2.43 -13.87 15.59
C GLU A 187 -2.46 -12.56 14.83
N HIS A 188 -2.70 -12.65 13.53
CA HIS A 188 -2.88 -11.49 12.67
C HIS A 188 -3.97 -11.77 11.64
N GLU A 189 -4.87 -10.80 11.48
CA GLU A 189 -5.87 -10.79 10.42
C GLU A 189 -5.69 -9.51 9.61
N ALA A 190 -5.32 -9.67 8.34
CA ALA A 190 -5.20 -8.56 7.43
C ALA A 190 -6.60 -8.03 7.07
N PRO A 191 -6.78 -6.70 6.92
CA PRO A 191 -8.00 -6.17 6.35
C PRO A 191 -8.18 -6.71 4.92
N PRO A 192 -9.42 -6.85 4.45
CA PRO A 192 -9.67 -7.42 3.13
C PRO A 192 -8.91 -6.66 2.04
N CYS A 193 -8.26 -7.38 1.13
CA CYS A 193 -7.70 -6.80 -0.08
C CYS A 193 -8.55 -7.19 -1.29
N VAL A 194 -8.64 -6.28 -2.26
CA VAL A 194 -9.41 -6.48 -3.49
C VAL A 194 -8.44 -6.41 -4.66
N ILE A 195 -8.46 -7.44 -5.50
CA ILE A 195 -7.59 -7.58 -6.68
C ILE A 195 -8.46 -7.63 -7.93
N ALA A 196 -8.15 -6.81 -8.92
CA ALA A 196 -8.83 -6.79 -10.21
C ALA A 196 -7.83 -6.95 -11.36
N ARG A 197 -8.29 -7.49 -12.49
CA ARG A 197 -7.54 -7.65 -13.72
C ARG A 197 -8.41 -7.26 -14.92
N GLY A 198 -7.78 -6.76 -15.98
CA GLY A 198 -8.49 -6.44 -17.23
C GLY A 198 -9.53 -5.35 -16.99
N ASP A 199 -10.74 -5.56 -17.53
CA ASP A 199 -11.83 -4.59 -17.45
C ASP A 199 -12.29 -4.29 -16.01
N ALA A 200 -12.15 -5.25 -15.08
CA ALA A 200 -12.51 -5.06 -13.67
C ALA A 200 -11.61 -4.05 -12.95
N VAL A 201 -10.47 -3.64 -13.55
CA VAL A 201 -9.63 -2.57 -13.02
C VAL A 201 -10.36 -1.22 -13.11
N ALA A 202 -11.23 -1.05 -14.10
CA ALA A 202 -12.05 0.15 -14.23
C ALA A 202 -12.99 0.26 -13.02
N GLY A 203 -12.92 1.37 -12.28
CA GLY A 203 -13.73 1.61 -11.07
C GLY A 203 -13.04 1.31 -9.74
N MET A 204 -11.83 0.74 -9.74
CA MET A 204 -11.08 0.45 -8.51
C MET A 204 -10.73 1.72 -7.71
N LEU A 205 -10.42 2.83 -8.39
CA LEU A 205 -10.13 4.11 -7.76
C LEU A 205 -11.40 4.69 -7.10
N GLU A 206 -12.50 4.73 -7.85
CA GLU A 206 -13.80 5.21 -7.40
C GLU A 206 -14.30 4.41 -6.20
N ALA A 207 -14.18 3.07 -6.25
CA ALA A 207 -14.50 2.18 -5.14
C ALA A 207 -13.65 2.48 -3.90
N GLN A 208 -12.35 2.74 -4.07
CA GLN A 208 -11.47 3.09 -2.96
C GLN A 208 -11.82 4.47 -2.37
N LEU A 209 -12.12 5.46 -3.20
CA LEU A 209 -12.54 6.78 -2.75
C LEU A 209 -13.87 6.70 -1.98
N ALA A 210 -14.84 5.91 -2.48
CA ALA A 210 -16.11 5.67 -1.80
C ALA A 210 -15.91 4.97 -0.45
N PHE A 211 -15.02 3.97 -0.39
CA PHE A 211 -14.65 3.29 0.85
C PHE A 211 -14.08 4.27 1.88
N VAL A 212 -13.07 5.05 1.49
CA VAL A 212 -12.40 6.03 2.38
C VAL A 212 -13.37 7.11 2.84
N ARG A 213 -14.20 7.65 1.94
CA ARG A 213 -15.25 8.63 2.29
C ARG A 213 -16.17 8.11 3.38
N ARG A 214 -16.67 6.88 3.23
CA ARG A 214 -17.57 6.24 4.18
C ARG A 214 -16.88 5.97 5.53
N VAL A 215 -15.70 5.37 5.52
CA VAL A 215 -14.99 4.94 6.74
C VAL A 215 -14.54 6.14 7.59
N PHE A 216 -13.99 7.17 6.96
CA PHE A 216 -13.44 8.32 7.67
C PHE A 216 -14.43 9.48 7.79
N GLY A 217 -15.68 9.30 7.33
CA GLY A 217 -16.71 10.34 7.38
C GLY A 217 -16.32 11.59 6.62
N LEU A 218 -15.58 11.46 5.51
CA LEU A 218 -15.11 12.61 4.74
C LEU A 218 -16.29 13.26 4.01
N ARG A 219 -16.41 14.57 4.17
CA ARG A 219 -17.35 15.42 3.43
C ARG A 219 -16.66 16.10 2.27
N ASP A 220 -17.43 16.39 1.22
CA ASP A 220 -16.93 17.20 0.12
C ASP A 220 -16.55 18.60 0.60
N TRP A 221 -15.56 19.20 -0.05
CA TRP A 221 -15.04 20.53 0.31
C TRP A 221 -16.16 21.58 0.41
N ALA A 222 -17.14 21.53 -0.49
CA ALA A 222 -18.26 22.46 -0.50
C ALA A 222 -19.16 22.33 0.75
N GLU A 223 -19.19 21.17 1.41
CA GLU A 223 -20.11 20.83 2.50
C GLU A 223 -19.43 20.86 3.89
N ARG A 224 -18.12 21.13 3.94
CA ARG A 224 -17.34 21.19 5.18
C ARG A 224 -17.67 22.41 6.03
N GLU A 225 -18.41 22.22 7.11
CA GLU A 225 -18.76 23.29 8.06
C GLU A 225 -17.60 23.69 8.98
N ASP A 226 -16.57 22.84 9.07
CA ASP A 226 -15.37 23.05 9.89
C ASP A 226 -14.31 23.96 9.22
N VAL A 227 -14.57 24.39 7.97
CA VAL A 227 -13.71 25.33 7.24
C VAL A 227 -14.34 26.72 7.28
N PRO A 228 -13.68 27.73 7.87
CA PRO A 228 -14.23 29.07 7.97
C PRO A 228 -14.37 29.72 6.58
N SER A 229 -15.35 30.62 6.44
CA SER A 229 -15.68 31.25 5.15
C SER A 229 -14.49 31.94 4.48
N TRP A 230 -13.67 32.66 5.25
CA TRP A 230 -12.47 33.34 4.73
C TRP A 230 -11.47 32.35 4.12
N ALA A 231 -11.34 31.14 4.66
CA ALA A 231 -10.41 30.14 4.14
C ALA A 231 -10.84 29.61 2.76
N ARG A 232 -12.16 29.61 2.49
CA ARG A 232 -12.72 29.24 1.18
C ARG A 232 -12.43 30.28 0.10
N GLU A 233 -12.08 31.50 0.51
CA GLU A 233 -11.73 32.59 -0.39
C GLU A 233 -10.23 32.64 -0.69
N LEU A 234 -9.39 31.81 -0.05
CA LEU A 234 -7.95 31.81 -0.28
C LEU A 234 -7.62 31.44 -1.73
N ARG A 235 -6.72 32.22 -2.32
CA ARG A 235 -6.20 32.01 -3.70
C ARG A 235 -4.68 31.86 -3.73
N LEU A 236 -3.99 32.32 -2.69
CA LEU A 236 -2.55 32.23 -2.57
C LEU A 236 -2.16 31.82 -1.14
N ALA A 237 -1.39 30.74 -1.01
CA ALA A 237 -0.63 30.44 0.20
C ALA A 237 0.79 30.99 0.01
N LEU A 238 1.16 32.00 0.79
CA LEU A 238 2.46 32.67 0.72
C LEU A 238 3.35 32.20 1.86
N THR A 239 4.42 31.49 1.53
CA THR A 239 5.42 31.05 2.51
C THR A 239 6.54 32.07 2.66
N LEU A 240 6.67 32.66 3.84
CA LEU A 240 7.67 33.68 4.18
C LEU A 240 8.73 33.08 5.10
N HIS A 241 9.80 32.55 4.51
CA HIS A 241 10.87 31.90 5.26
C HIS A 241 11.66 32.91 6.10
N GLY A 242 11.63 32.74 7.42
CA GLY A 242 12.43 33.50 8.37
C GLY A 242 13.87 33.01 8.41
N MET A 243 14.26 32.42 9.54
CA MET A 243 15.58 31.83 9.72
C MET A 243 15.59 30.35 9.32
N HIS A 244 16.66 29.93 8.65
CA HIS A 244 16.98 28.53 8.40
C HIS A 244 17.60 27.88 9.64
N TRP A 245 17.56 26.55 9.74
CA TRP A 245 18.20 25.79 10.82
C TRP A 245 19.72 26.04 10.95
N THR A 246 20.37 26.55 9.89
CA THR A 246 21.78 26.95 9.91
C THR A 246 22.03 28.33 10.54
N GLY A 247 20.99 29.00 11.05
CA GLY A 247 21.07 30.38 11.57
C GLY A 247 21.06 31.47 10.49
N ARG A 248 20.93 31.10 9.20
CA ARG A 248 20.84 32.07 8.11
C ARG A 248 19.44 32.69 8.09
N THR A 249 19.34 34.01 8.24
CA THR A 249 18.08 34.73 8.05
C THR A 249 17.86 35.01 6.57
N PHE A 250 16.74 34.57 6.01
CA PHE A 250 16.30 34.92 4.66
C PHE A 250 15.46 36.19 4.67
N LEU A 251 14.44 36.23 5.52
CA LEU A 251 13.61 37.41 5.79
C LEU A 251 13.60 37.67 7.29
N ASP A 252 13.92 38.91 7.68
CA ASP A 252 13.50 39.42 8.98
C ASP A 252 12.03 39.88 8.93
N TYR A 253 11.47 40.29 10.06
CA TYR A 253 10.08 40.74 10.11
C TYR A 253 9.78 41.94 9.19
N ALA A 254 10.76 42.84 9.00
CA ALA A 254 10.61 43.99 8.11
C ALA A 254 10.55 43.54 6.64
N GLY A 255 11.40 42.59 6.25
CA GLY A 255 11.40 41.95 4.94
C GLY A 255 10.09 41.22 4.67
N MET A 256 9.60 40.43 5.63
CA MET A 256 8.30 39.75 5.52
C MET A 256 7.15 40.74 5.30
N LEU A 257 7.11 41.84 6.06
CA LEU A 257 6.12 42.90 5.88
C LEU A 257 6.21 43.56 4.50
N GLY A 258 7.43 43.78 4.00
CA GLY A 258 7.67 44.29 2.66
C GLY A 258 7.08 43.38 1.57
N VAL A 259 7.35 42.07 1.66
CA VAL A 259 6.78 41.07 0.74
C VAL A 259 5.25 41.06 0.83
N LEU A 260 4.68 41.09 2.03
CA LEU A 260 3.23 41.11 2.21
C LEU A 260 2.58 42.33 1.57
N ARG A 261 3.17 43.52 1.72
CA ARG A 261 2.67 44.75 1.07
C ARG A 261 2.73 44.63 -0.44
N PHE A 262 3.86 44.19 -0.98
CA PHE A 262 4.04 43.98 -2.41
C PHE A 262 3.01 43.00 -2.99
N VAL A 263 2.71 41.91 -2.28
CA VAL A 263 1.68 40.94 -2.69
C VAL A 263 0.29 41.56 -2.59
N ALA A 264 0.00 42.26 -1.49
CA ALA A 264 -1.31 42.88 -1.23
C ALA A 264 -1.68 43.98 -2.25
N GLU A 265 -0.70 44.62 -2.90
CA GLU A 265 -0.92 45.53 -4.03
C GLU A 265 -1.50 44.85 -5.27
N ARG A 266 -1.34 43.53 -5.39
CA ARG A 266 -1.68 42.74 -6.60
C ARG A 266 -2.81 41.75 -6.35
N ILE A 267 -2.91 41.24 -5.13
CA ILE A 267 -3.94 40.30 -4.68
C ILE A 267 -4.51 40.86 -3.39
N ASP A 268 -5.83 41.06 -3.32
CA ASP A 268 -6.49 41.47 -2.09
C ASP A 268 -6.07 40.55 -0.93
N GLY A 269 -5.58 41.14 0.16
CA GLY A 269 -4.99 40.41 1.29
C GLY A 269 -5.93 39.37 1.89
N LYS A 270 -7.26 39.53 1.76
CA LYS A 270 -8.24 38.51 2.20
C LYS A 270 -8.11 37.17 1.48
N HIS A 271 -7.47 37.15 0.30
CA HIS A 271 -7.22 35.95 -0.50
C HIS A 271 -5.83 35.33 -0.24
N VAL A 272 -5.04 35.87 0.70
CA VAL A 272 -3.66 35.45 0.96
C VAL A 272 -3.53 34.85 2.35
N LEU A 273 -3.09 33.58 2.42
CA LEU A 273 -2.67 32.94 3.65
C LEU A 273 -1.16 33.06 3.79
N ALA A 274 -0.69 33.90 4.71
CA ALA A 274 0.73 34.03 5.00
C ALA A 274 1.18 32.97 6.03
N TYR A 275 2.04 32.05 5.61
CA TYR A 275 2.67 31.07 6.48
C TYR A 275 4.14 31.47 6.72
N LEU A 276 4.54 31.64 7.97
CA LEU A 276 5.86 32.17 8.35
C LEU A 276 6.71 31.06 8.98
N PRO A 277 7.32 30.14 8.23
CA PRO A 277 8.21 29.13 8.83
C PRO A 277 9.53 29.75 9.31
N GLY A 278 10.07 29.23 10.42
CA GLY A 278 11.38 29.67 10.95
C GLY A 278 11.37 31.08 11.58
N TRP A 279 10.18 31.62 11.88
CA TRP A 279 10.01 32.93 12.53
C TRP A 279 10.59 32.97 13.97
N GLU A 280 10.61 31.82 14.65
CA GLU A 280 11.13 31.68 16.02
C GLU A 280 12.61 31.27 16.08
N GLY A 281 13.28 31.10 14.93
CA GLY A 281 14.71 30.80 14.88
C GLY A 281 15.12 29.37 15.21
N ARG A 282 14.28 28.37 14.92
CA ARG A 282 14.62 26.94 15.02
C ARG A 282 14.94 26.32 13.67
#